data_AF-A0A5A7Z659-F1
#
_entry.id   AF-A0A5A7Z659-F1
#
_cell.length_a   1.000
_cell.length_b   1.000
_cell.length_c   1.000
_cell.angle_alpha   90.00
_cell.angle_beta   90.00
_cell.angle_gamma   90.00
#
_symmetry.space_group_name_H-M   'P 1'
#
loop_
_entity.id
_entity.type
_entity.pdbx_description
1 polymer ?
#
loop_
_entity_poly.entity_id
_entity_poly.type
_entity_poly.pdbx_seq_one_letter_code
_entity_poly.pdbx_strand_id
1 'polypeptide(L)' 'WSKTRVGKAKTDGQFEIVYTSPELIKPDPFPKGYQ' A
#
# COMPACT_ATOMS: atom_id res chain seq x y z
N TRP A 1 -10.37 0.72 7.30
CA TRP A 1 -9.09 1.33 7.71
C TRP A 1 -7.99 0.33 7.40
N SER A 2 -6.91 0.74 6.75
CA SER A 2 -5.85 -0.17 6.32
C SER A 2 -4.47 0.44 6.54
N LYS A 3 -3.47 -0.43 6.78
CA LYS A 3 -2.05 -0.06 6.75
C LYS A 3 -1.45 -0.66 5.48
N THR A 4 -1.03 0.19 4.57
CA THR A 4 -0.51 -0.24 3.26
C THR A 4 0.99 -0.48 3.37
N ARG A 5 1.46 -1.60 2.81
CA ARG A 5 2.88 -1.90 2.64
C ARG A 5 3.14 -2.20 1.17
N VAL A 6 4.20 -1.63 0.62
CA VAL A 6 4.65 -1.91 -0.73
C VAL A 6 5.92 -2.75 -0.64
N GLY A 7 5.86 -3.95 -1.20
CA GLY A 7 6.97 -4.89 -1.23
C GLY A 7 7.58 -5.01 -2.61
N LYS A 8 8.91 -4.95 -2.72
CA LYS A 8 9.64 -5.34 -3.93
C LYS A 8 9.86 -6.85 -3.89
N ALA A 9 9.35 -7.56 -4.90
CA ALA A 9 9.59 -9.00 -5.04
C ALA A 9 11.08 -9.26 -5.32
N LYS A 10 11.65 -10.24 -4.61
CA LYS A 10 13.00 -10.76 -4.82
C LYS A 10 12.94 -12.06 -5.64
N THR A 11 14.08 -12.42 -6.22
CA THR A 11 14.22 -13.63 -7.04
C THR A 11 14.12 -14.92 -6.23
N ASP A 12 14.31 -14.85 -4.91
CA ASP A 12 14.15 -15.96 -3.96
C ASP A 12 12.70 -16.14 -3.50
N GLY A 13 11.76 -15.35 -4.03
CA GLY A 13 10.33 -15.41 -3.69
C GLY A 13 9.96 -14.60 -2.44
N GLN A 14 10.92 -13.97 -1.76
CA GLN A 14 10.63 -13.08 -0.64
C GLN A 14 10.29 -11.66 -1.12
N PHE A 15 9.69 -10.86 -0.24
CA PHE A 15 9.37 -9.46 -0.51
C PHE A 15 10.11 -8.53 0.44
N GLU A 16 10.77 -7.52 -0.11
CA GLU A 16 11.38 -6.44 0.67
C GLU A 16 10.41 -5.28 0.83
N ILE A 17 10.08 -4.90 2.05
CA ILE A 17 9.22 -3.73 2.29
C ILE A 17 10.02 -2.46 1.97
N VAL A 18 9.63 -1.77 0.89
CA VAL A 18 10.27 -0.51 0.48
C VAL A 18 9.50 0.72 0.96
N TYR A 19 8.23 0.54 1.29
CA TYR A 19 7.40 1.60 1.85
C TYR A 19 6.31 1.03 2.75
N THR A 20 5.99 1.76 3.81
CA THR A 20 4.86 1.49 4.69
C THR A 20 4.13 2.79 4.94
N SER A 21 2.80 2.78 4.86
CA SER A 21 2.01 3.97 5.17
C SER A 21 2.30 4.42 6.61
N PRO A 22 2.59 5.72 6.84
CA PRO A 22 2.93 6.21 8.17
C PRO A 22 1.74 6.08 9.13
N GLU A 23 0.53 6.26 8.62
CA GLU A 23 -0.72 6.17 9.37
C GLU A 23 -1.72 5.20 8.73
N LEU A 24 -2.83 4.98 9.42
CA LEU A 24 -3.95 4.21 8.89
C LEU A 24 -4.70 5.02 7.85
N ILE A 25 -4.90 4.41 6.69
CA ILE A 25 -5.63 5.02 5.58
C ILE A 25 -7.11 4.69 5.74
N LYS A 26 -7.95 5.72 5.70
CA LYS A 26 -9.42 5.58 5.68
C LYS A 26 -9.84 5.13 4.28
N PRO A 27 -10.76 4.16 4.15
CA PRO A 27 -11.29 3.77 2.84
C PRO A 27 -12.13 4.91 2.26
N ASP A 28 -11.88 5.24 0.99
CA ASP A 28 -12.67 6.15 0.18
C ASP A 28 -13.04 5.45 -1.13
N PRO A 29 -14.25 4.90 -1.27
CA PRO A 29 -14.65 4.16 -2.46
C PRO A 29 -14.89 5.06 -3.68
N PHE A 30 -15.04 6.37 -3.50
CA PHE A 30 -15.32 7.32 -4.58
C PHE A 30 -14.39 8.55 -4.48
N PRO A 31 -13.09 8.37 -4.72
CA PRO A 31 -12.13 9.47 -4.63
C PRO A 31 -12.41 10.54 -5.68
N LYS A 32 -12.31 11.81 -5.27
CA LYS A 32 -12.46 12.95 -6.19
C LYS A 32 -11.37 12.89 -7.28
N GLY A 33 -11.78 13.05 -8.54
CA GLY A 33 -10.87 13.06 -9.70
C GLY A 33 -10.83 11.77 -10.52
N TYR A 34 -11.61 10.74 -10.15
CA TYR A 34 -11.75 9.48 -10.91
C TYR A 34 -13.08 9.37 -11.68
N GLN A 35 -13.83 10.47 -11.79
CA GLN A 35 -15.14 10.54 -12.47
C GLN A 35 -15.01 10.81 -13.96
#